data_AF-A0A7J4J5C3-F1
#
_entry.id   AF-A0A7J4J5C3-F1
#
_cell.length_a   1.000
_cell.length_b   1.000
_cell.length_c   1.000
_cell.angle_alpha   90.00
_cell.angle_beta   90.00
_cell.angle_gamma   90.00
#
_symmetry.space_group_name_H-M   'P 1'
#
loop_
_entity.id
_entity.type
_entity.pdbx_description
1 polymer ?
#
loop_
_entity_poly.entity_id
_entity_poly.type
_entity_poly.pdbx_seq_one_letter_code
_entity_poly.pdbx_strand_id
1 'polypeptide(L)'
;MAFIGQKGHIIFLIIGAFIILAILPVILTTFFWPAKIIMQVVMIFTLYTTVRGLMGSGNLTIMISAILIYFMVFKYFEIFLSLYVLQLLLGLQFLSVIIWGVGTTMRK
;
A
#
# COMPACT_ATOMS: atom_id res chain seq x y z
N MET A 1 -26.70 -21.60 -16.74
CA MET A 1 -25.56 -21.56 -15.79
C MET A 1 -24.23 -21.63 -16.55
N ALA A 2 -23.81 -20.58 -17.26
CA ALA A 2 -22.55 -20.59 -18.03
C ALA A 2 -21.83 -19.22 -18.10
N PHE A 3 -22.25 -18.24 -17.30
CA PHE A 3 -21.66 -16.88 -17.32
C PHE A 3 -20.71 -16.58 -16.14
N ILE A 4 -20.60 -17.51 -15.18
CA ILE A 4 -19.80 -17.34 -13.95
C ILE A 4 -18.34 -17.81 -14.13
N GLY A 5 -18.06 -18.70 -15.10
CA GLY A 5 -16.75 -19.35 -15.25
C GLY A 5 -15.60 -18.43 -15.71
N GLN A 6 -15.84 -17.52 -16.67
CA GLN A 6 -14.78 -16.63 -17.18
C GLN A 6 -14.64 -15.32 -16.40
N LYS A 7 -15.77 -14.70 -16.03
CA LYS A 7 -15.76 -13.44 -15.25
C LYS A 7 -15.28 -13.66 -13.81
N GLY A 8 -15.63 -14.78 -13.20
CA GLY A 8 -15.15 -15.15 -11.86
C GLY A 8 -13.64 -15.37 -11.82
N HIS A 9 -13.09 -16.07 -12.82
CA HIS A 9 -11.66 -16.38 -12.86
C HIS A 9 -10.77 -15.14 -12.95
N ILE A 10 -11.21 -14.14 -13.72
CA ILE A 10 -10.55 -12.83 -13.82
C ILE A 10 -10.53 -12.12 -12.45
N ILE A 11 -11.66 -12.11 -11.73
CA ILE A 11 -11.73 -11.49 -10.40
C ILE A 11 -10.77 -12.17 -9.42
N PHE A 12 -10.69 -13.51 -9.44
CA PHE A 12 -9.72 -14.25 -8.62
C PHE A 12 -8.26 -13.91 -8.97
N LEU A 13 -7.96 -13.72 -10.26
CA LEU A 13 -6.62 -13.37 -10.72
C LEU A 13 -6.23 -11.95 -10.27
N ILE A 14 -7.17 -11.01 -10.31
CA ILE A 14 -6.97 -9.63 -9.81
C ILE A 14 -6.72 -9.62 -8.30
N ILE A 15 -7.56 -10.32 -7.52
CA ILE A 15 -7.40 -10.41 -6.07
C ILE A 15 -6.06 -11.08 -5.72
N GLY A 16 -5.69 -12.15 -6.43
CA GLY A 16 -4.40 -12.82 -6.26
C GLY A 16 -3.21 -11.88 -6.53
N ALA A 17 -3.26 -11.10 -7.61
CA ALA A 17 -2.23 -10.11 -7.92
C ALA A 17 -2.10 -9.03 -6.83
N PHE A 18 -3.22 -8.55 -6.27
CA PHE A 18 -3.21 -7.59 -5.16
C PHE A 18 -2.58 -8.15 -3.89
N ILE A 19 -2.87 -9.40 -3.54
CA ILE A 19 -2.27 -10.07 -2.38
C ILE A 19 -0.76 -10.19 -2.57
N ILE A 20 -0.32 -10.63 -3.76
CA ILE A 20 1.12 -10.75 -4.07
C ILE A 20 1.80 -9.38 -3.97
N LEU A 21 1.21 -8.34 -4.56
CA LEU A 21 1.75 -6.98 -4.52
C LEU A 21 1.75 -6.36 -3.12
N ALA A 22 0.82 -6.73 -2.24
CA ALA A 22 0.79 -6.25 -0.86
C ALA A 22 1.85 -6.93 0.03
N ILE A 23 2.24 -8.16 -0.32
CA ILE A 23 3.22 -8.97 0.44
C ILE A 23 4.65 -8.72 -0.06
N LEU A 24 4.82 -8.45 -1.36
CA LEU A 24 6.14 -8.21 -1.98
C LEU A 24 7.01 -7.17 -1.23
N PRO A 25 6.50 -5.99 -0.80
CA PRO A 25 7.30 -4.99 -0.10
C PRO A 25 7.73 -5.47 1.28
N VAL A 26 6.86 -6.22 1.96
CA VAL A 26 7.15 -6.82 3.27
C VAL A 26 8.30 -7.80 3.11
N ILE A 27 8.20 -8.72 2.15
CA ILE A 27 9.27 -9.67 1.82
C ILE A 27 10.58 -8.92 1.52
N LEU A 28 10.55 -7.92 0.62
CA LEU A 28 11.74 -7.17 0.24
C LEU A 28 12.40 -6.49 1.44
N THR A 29 11.63 -5.85 2.33
CA THR A 29 12.19 -5.18 3.52
C THR A 29 12.65 -6.15 4.61
N THR A 30 12.15 -7.38 4.64
CA THR A 30 12.63 -8.43 5.55
C THR A 30 14.00 -8.96 5.13
N PHE A 31 14.23 -9.13 3.81
CA PHE A 31 15.50 -9.65 3.29
C PHE A 31 16.56 -8.56 3.04
N PHE A 32 16.16 -7.33 2.72
CA PHE A 32 17.07 -6.21 2.45
C PHE A 32 17.00 -5.16 3.56
N TRP A 33 17.95 -5.22 4.49
CA TRP A 33 18.07 -4.26 5.58
C TRP A 33 18.18 -2.79 5.13
N PRO A 34 18.94 -2.43 4.06
CA PRO A 34 18.97 -1.06 3.56
C PRO A 34 17.60 -0.58 3.07
N ALA A 35 16.83 -1.46 2.41
CA ALA A 35 15.49 -1.14 1.93
C ALA A 35 14.53 -0.87 3.10
N LYS A 36 14.66 -1.62 4.20
CA LYS A 36 13.88 -1.38 5.43
C LYS A 36 14.10 0.04 5.97
N ILE A 37 15.36 0.46 6.09
CA ILE A 37 15.71 1.80 6.61
C ILE A 37 15.12 2.89 5.70
N ILE A 38 15.31 2.76 4.39
CA ILE A 38 14.78 3.74 3.42
C ILE A 38 13.26 3.85 3.57
N MET A 39 12.55 2.72 3.63
CA MET A 39 11.10 2.73 3.77
C MET A 39 10.64 3.31 5.11
N GLN A 40 11.35 3.05 6.20
CA GLN A 40 11.08 3.67 7.50
C GLN A 40 11.22 5.19 7.44
N VAL A 41 12.28 5.70 6.80
CA VAL A 41 12.49 7.15 6.60
C VAL A 41 11.35 7.75 5.77
N VAL A 42 10.98 7.12 4.65
CA VAL A 42 9.87 7.59 3.80
C VAL A 42 8.55 7.63 4.58
N MET A 43 8.25 6.59 5.36
CA MET A 43 7.02 6.56 6.17
C MET A 43 7.03 7.61 7.28
N ILE A 44 8.17 7.87 7.93
CA ILE A 44 8.31 8.94 8.93
C ILE A 44 7.93 10.29 8.31
N PHE A 45 8.51 10.63 7.16
CA PHE A 45 8.20 11.88 6.47
C PHE A 45 6.74 11.93 6.06
N THR A 46 6.22 10.87 5.46
CA THR A 46 4.83 10.80 4.99
C THR A 46 3.84 11.01 6.13
N LEU A 47 4.05 10.34 7.27
CA LEU A 47 3.19 10.49 8.45
C LEU A 47 3.24 11.91 8.98
N TYR A 48 4.45 12.46 9.16
CA TYR A 48 4.61 13.83 9.66
C TYR A 48 3.95 14.86 8.74
N THR A 49 4.16 14.77 7.42
CA THR A 49 3.55 15.70 6.46
C THR A 49 2.04 15.53 6.40
N THR A 50 1.53 14.31 6.53
CA THR A 50 0.08 14.04 6.55
C THR A 50 -0.57 14.63 7.80
N VAL A 51 -0.02 14.36 8.98
CA VAL A 51 -0.54 14.90 10.25
C VAL A 51 -0.47 16.42 10.25
N ARG A 52 0.64 17.00 9.76
CA ARG A 52 0.77 18.46 9.61
C ARG A 52 -0.19 19.04 8.59
N GLY A 53 -0.47 18.34 7.49
CA GLY A 53 -1.45 18.77 6.49
C GLY A 53 -2.87 18.79 7.04
N LEU A 54 -3.22 17.84 7.92
CA LEU A 54 -4.55 17.73 8.51
C LEU A 54 -4.75 18.64 9.73
N MET A 55 -3.72 18.82 10.56
CA MET A 55 -3.83 19.50 11.86
C MET A 55 -3.17 20.89 11.89
N GLY A 56 -2.40 21.25 10.86
CA GLY A 56 -1.59 22.47 10.85
C GLY A 56 -0.32 22.37 11.68
N SER A 57 0.34 23.52 11.91
CA SER A 57 1.56 23.60 12.71
C SER A 57 1.27 23.88 14.18
N GLY A 58 1.78 23.03 15.07
CA GLY A 58 1.70 23.23 16.52
C GLY A 58 2.34 22.10 17.32
N ASN A 59 2.46 22.28 18.63
CA ASN A 59 3.05 21.28 19.53
C ASN A 59 2.26 19.97 19.55
N LEU A 60 0.93 20.04 19.42
CA LEU A 60 0.06 18.86 19.32
C LEU A 60 0.35 18.04 18.06
N THR A 61 0.57 18.69 16.92
CA THR A 61 0.93 18.03 15.65
C THR A 61 2.21 17.20 15.81
N ILE A 62 3.22 17.76 16.48
CA ILE A 62 4.51 17.07 16.74
C ILE A 62 4.29 15.85 17.64
N MET A 63 3.53 16.02 18.72
CA MET A 63 3.27 14.96 19.70
C MET A 63 2.50 13.79 19.06
N ILE A 64 1.45 14.09 18.30
CA ILE A 64 0.65 13.08 17.59
C ILE A 64 1.48 12.40 16.51
N SER A 65 2.25 13.16 15.73
CA SER A 65 3.14 12.59 14.71
C SER A 65 4.15 11.62 15.33
N ALA A 66 4.76 11.98 16.46
CA ALA A 66 5.73 11.12 17.15
C ALA A 66 5.10 9.81 17.63
N ILE A 67 3.90 9.87 18.21
CA ILE A 67 3.15 8.69 18.65
C ILE A 67 2.83 7.78 17.45
N LEU A 68 2.30 8.36 16.36
CA LEU A 68 1.96 7.59 15.16
C LEU A 68 3.20 6.97 14.52
N ILE A 69 4.29 7.72 14.40
CA ILE A 69 5.57 7.19 13.89
C ILE A 69 6.05 6.01 14.74
N TYR A 70 6.01 6.12 16.06
CA TYR A 70 6.41 5.02 16.94
C TYR A 70 5.59 3.75 16.67
N PHE A 71 4.26 3.86 16.64
CA PHE A 71 3.39 2.70 16.43
C PHE A 71 3.47 2.15 14.99
N MET A 72 3.46 3.02 13.99
CA MET A 72 3.33 2.61 12.58
C MET A 72 4.67 2.26 11.93
N VAL A 73 5.78 2.87 12.34
CA VAL A 73 7.10 2.68 11.71
C VAL A 73 8.03 1.78 12.51
N PHE A 74 7.94 1.80 13.84
CA PHE A 74 8.83 1.00 14.70
C PHE A 74 8.14 -0.25 15.27
N LYS A 75 6.92 -0.12 15.80
CA LYS A 75 6.23 -1.25 16.45
C LYS A 75 5.56 -2.21 15.46
N TYR A 76 4.81 -1.68 14.49
CA TYR A 76 4.00 -2.47 13.54
C TYR A 76 4.38 -2.21 12.08
N PHE A 77 5.68 -2.05 11.82
CA PHE A 77 6.21 -1.65 10.51
C PHE A 77 5.67 -2.46 9.34
N GLU A 78 5.71 -3.79 9.42
CA GLU A 78 5.36 -4.68 8.30
C GLU A 78 3.89 -4.55 7.89
N ILE A 79 3.00 -4.42 8.88
CA ILE A 79 1.56 -4.25 8.64
C ILE A 79 1.30 -2.91 7.95
N PHE A 80 1.86 -1.82 8.49
CA PHE A 80 1.63 -0.50 7.94
C PHE A 80 2.36 -0.26 6.62
N LEU A 81 3.48 -0.92 6.37
CA LEU A 81 4.15 -0.92 5.08
C LEU A 81 3.25 -1.55 4.01
N SER A 82 2.66 -2.70 4.30
CA SER A 82 1.73 -3.37 3.39
C SER A 82 0.51 -2.48 3.08
N LEU A 83 -0.09 -1.88 4.12
CA LEU A 83 -1.20 -0.94 3.95
C LEU A 83 -0.81 0.31 3.17
N TYR A 84 0.38 0.86 3.42
CA TYR A 84 0.88 2.04 2.72
C TYR A 84 1.07 1.76 1.23
N VAL A 85 1.67 0.62 0.87
CA VAL A 85 1.82 0.24 -0.54
C VAL A 85 0.47 -0.03 -1.18
N LEU A 86 -0.45 -0.69 -0.48
CA LEU A 86 -1.81 -0.89 -0.98
C LEU A 86 -2.52 0.45 -1.22
N GLN A 87 -2.38 1.41 -0.32
CA GLN A 87 -2.90 2.77 -0.50
C GLN A 87 -2.30 3.47 -1.72
N LEU A 88 -0.99 3.33 -1.96
CA LEU A 88 -0.34 3.88 -3.16
C LEU A 88 -0.88 3.24 -4.44
N LEU A 89 -1.05 1.92 -4.47
CA LEU A 89 -1.62 1.21 -5.61
C LEU A 89 -3.06 1.65 -5.89
N LEU A 90 -3.87 1.86 -4.85
CA LEU A 90 -5.22 2.40 -5.02
C LEU A 90 -5.21 3.86 -5.50
N GLY A 91 -4.33 4.69 -4.94
CA GLY A 91 -4.18 6.11 -5.29
C GLY A 91 -3.69 6.35 -6.72
N LEU A 92 -2.83 5.46 -7.24
CA LEU A 92 -2.34 5.49 -8.62
C LEU A 92 -3.36 4.94 -9.64
N GLN A 93 -4.61 4.72 -9.23
CA GLN A 93 -5.65 4.10 -10.05
C GLN A 93 -5.19 2.79 -10.69
N PHE A 94 -4.37 2.00 -9.99
CA PHE A 94 -3.84 0.75 -10.55
C PHE A 94 -4.97 -0.24 -10.87
N LEU A 95 -6.12 -0.13 -10.19
CA LEU A 95 -7.37 -0.80 -10.55
C LEU A 95 -7.82 -0.51 -11.99
N SER A 96 -7.66 0.72 -12.47
CA SER A 96 -8.00 1.13 -13.83
C SER A 96 -7.13 0.43 -14.88
N VAL A 97 -5.81 0.33 -14.62
CA VAL A 97 -4.86 -0.38 -15.50
C VAL A 97 -5.19 -1.87 -15.58
N ILE A 98 -5.56 -2.47 -14.45
CA ILE A 98 -5.96 -3.88 -14.39
C ILE A 98 -7.28 -4.11 -15.15
N ILE A 99 -8.30 -3.27 -14.94
CA ILE A 99 -9.58 -3.37 -15.66
C ILE A 99 -9.38 -3.19 -17.17
N TRP A 100 -8.53 -2.25 -17.57
CA TRP A 100 -8.17 -2.03 -18.98
C TRP A 100 -7.43 -3.23 -19.57
N GLY A 101 -6.38 -3.73 -18.91
CA GLY A 101 -5.60 -4.90 -19.38
C GLY A 101 -6.44 -6.17 -19.50
N VAL A 102 -7.39 -6.36 -18.57
CA VAL A 102 -8.39 -7.43 -18.62
C VAL A 102 -9.36 -7.22 -19.80
N GLY A 103 -9.86 -5.99 -19.98
CA GLY A 103 -10.77 -5.64 -21.08
C GLY A 103 -10.14 -5.81 -22.47
N THR A 104 -8.84 -5.54 -22.62
CA THR A 104 -8.09 -5.77 -23.87
C THR A 104 -7.82 -7.24 -24.12
N THR A 105 -7.63 -8.05 -23.07
CA THR A 105 -7.41 -9.50 -23.19
C THR A 105 -8.70 -10.26 -23.54
N MET A 106 -9.85 -9.79 -23.04
CA MET A 106 -11.17 -10.37 -23.36
C MET A 106 -11.71 -10.01 -24.76
N ARG A 107 -11.04 -9.11 -25.51
CA ARG A 107 -11.39 -8.74 -26.89
C ARG A 107 -10.67 -9.55 -27.97
N LYS A 108 -9.75 -10.43 -27.58
CA LYS A 108 -9.19 -11.47 -28.45
C LYS A 108 -9.96 -12.76 -28.24
#